data_AF-Q8GRT7-F1
#
_entry.id   AF-Q8GRT7-F1
#
_cell.length_a   1.000
_cell.length_b   1.000
_cell.length_c   1.000
_cell.angle_alpha   90.00
_cell.angle_beta   90.00
_cell.angle_gamma   90.00
#
_symmetry.space_group_name_H-M   'P 1'
#
loop_
_entity.id
_entity.type
_entity.pdbx_description
1 polymer ?
#
loop_
_entity_poly.entity_id
_entity_poly.type
_entity_poly.pdbx_seq_one_letter_code
_entity_poly.pdbx_strand_id
1 'polypeptide(L)' 'NAYAQIAIGTDDVYKSGEVVKIANQELGGKITREAGPLPGIGTKIVSFLDPDGWKT' A
#
# COMPACT_ATOMS: atom_id res chain seq x y z
N ASN A 1 14.23 -13.40 -8.60
CA ASN A 1 13.42 -13.01 -7.44
C ASN A 1 14.35 -12.73 -6.27
N ALA A 2 14.59 -11.45 -5.99
CA ALA A 2 15.48 -11.02 -4.91
C ALA A 2 14.83 -9.91 -4.08
N TYR A 3 14.22 -8.92 -4.76
CA TYR A 3 13.46 -7.86 -4.12
C TYR A 3 11.99 -8.24 -3.93
N ALA A 4 11.42 -7.86 -2.78
CA ALA A 4 10.02 -8.10 -2.42
C ALA A 4 9.20 -6.81 -2.37
N GLN A 5 9.58 -5.85 -1.53
CA GLN A 5 8.91 -4.55 -1.36
C GLN A 5 9.73 -3.58 -0.49
N ILE A 6 9.35 -2.31 -0.48
CA ILE A 6 9.86 -1.25 0.41
C ILE A 6 8.76 -0.90 1.40
N ALA A 7 9.05 -0.95 2.70
CA ALA A 7 8.11 -0.52 3.73
C ALA A 7 8.30 0.96 4.05
N ILE A 8 7.20 1.72 4.05
CA ILE A 8 7.15 3.13 4.45
C ILE A 8 6.26 3.26 5.70
N GLY A 9 6.79 3.88 6.76
CA GLY A 9 6.04 4.17 7.97
C GLY A 9 5.12 5.39 7.79
N THR A 10 3.93 5.33 8.38
CA THR A 10 2.97 6.44 8.43
C THR A 10 2.18 6.37 9.73
N ASP A 11 1.71 7.52 10.21
CA ASP A 11 0.89 7.61 11.41
C ASP A 11 -0.52 7.02 11.19
N ASP A 12 -1.03 7.08 9.95
CA ASP A 12 -2.37 6.60 9.59
C ASP A 12 -2.39 5.93 8.20
N VAL A 13 -2.48 4.60 8.21
CA VAL A 13 -2.53 3.81 6.97
C VAL A 13 -3.84 3.97 6.20
N TYR A 14 -4.93 4.40 6.83
CA TYR A 14 -6.22 4.58 6.16
C TYR A 14 -6.18 5.85 5.30
N LYS A 15 -5.75 6.97 5.90
CA LYS A 15 -5.53 8.22 5.16
C LYS A 15 -4.50 8.04 4.05
N SER A 16 -3.40 7.36 4.34
CA SER A 16 -2.37 7.07 3.34
C SER A 16 -2.93 6.20 2.21
N GLY A 17 -3.76 5.19 2.52
CA GLY A 17 -4.41 4.34 1.54
C GLY A 17 -5.39 5.09 0.64
N GLU A 18 -6.15 6.04 1.17
CA GLU A 18 -7.04 6.91 0.37
C GLU A 18 -6.25 7.78 -0.60
N VAL A 19 -5.15 8.39 -0.15
CA VAL A 19 -4.26 9.19 -1.01
C VAL A 19 -3.66 8.32 -2.12
N VAL A 20 -3.17 7.12 -1.79
CA VAL A 20 -2.66 6.15 -2.78
C VAL A 20 -3.74 5.76 -3.77
N LYS A 21 -4.99 5.58 -3.34
CA LYS A 21 -6.10 5.24 -4.23
C LYS A 21 -6.37 6.36 -5.24
N ILE A 22 -6.37 7.62 -4.79
CA ILE A 22 -6.52 8.79 -5.67
C ILE A 22 -5.35 8.86 -6.66
N ALA A 23 -4.11 8.74 -6.17
CA ALA A 23 -2.92 8.76 -7.01
C ALA A 23 -2.95 7.65 -8.09
N ASN A 24 -3.35 6.43 -7.72
CA ASN A 24 -3.45 5.32 -8.66
C ASN A 24 -4.52 5.54 -9.75
N GLN A 25 -5.59 6.30 -9.46
CA GLN A 25 -6.62 6.62 -10.46
C GLN A 25 -6.09 7.57 -11.54
N GLU A 26 -5.18 8.48 -11.18
CA GLU A 26 -4.62 9.47 -12.10
C GLU A 26 -3.37 8.96 -12.83
N LEU A 27 -2.51 8.24 -12.13
CA LEU A 27 -1.16 7.89 -12.60
C LEU A 27 -0.98 6.41 -12.95
N GLY A 28 -1.97 5.57 -12.62
CA GLY A 28 -1.84 4.11 -12.71
C GLY A 28 -1.25 3.51 -11.43
N GLY A 29 -1.32 2.18 -11.33
CA GLY A 29 -1.00 1.42 -10.11
C GLY A 29 -2.22 0.68 -9.57
N LYS A 30 -2.04 -0.08 -8.49
CA LYS A 30 -3.09 -0.95 -7.94
C LYS A 30 -2.93 -1.21 -6.45
N ILE A 31 -3.99 -0.95 -5.68
CA ILE A 31 -4.08 -1.44 -4.30
C ILE A 31 -4.13 -2.98 -4.33
N THR A 32 -3.19 -3.64 -3.64
CA THR A 32 -3.13 -5.10 -3.50
C THR A 32 -3.70 -5.59 -2.18
N ARG A 33 -3.66 -4.73 -1.15
CA ARG A 33 -4.30 -4.95 0.14
C ARG A 33 -4.83 -3.61 0.65
N GLU A 34 -6.14 -3.56 0.89
CA GLU A 34 -6.79 -2.41 1.52
C GLU A 34 -6.25 -2.14 2.92
N ALA A 35 -6.32 -0.87 3.33
CA ALA A 35 -5.84 -0.46 4.65
C ALA A 35 -6.56 -1.20 5.77
N GLY A 36 -5.80 -1.88 6.64
CA GLY A 36 -6.39 -2.59 7.77
C GLY A 36 -5.40 -3.42 8.58
N PRO A 37 -5.84 -3.93 9.74
CA PRO A 37 -5.02 -4.76 10.61
C PRO A 37 -4.71 -6.11 9.96
N LEU A 38 -3.49 -6.61 10.19
CA LEU A 38 -3.13 -7.99 9.90
C LEU A 38 -3.80 -8.93 10.92
N PRO A 39 -4.34 -10.08 10.47
CA PRO A 39 -4.93 -11.07 11.37
C PRO A 39 -3.89 -11.54 12.39
N GLY A 40 -4.29 -11.67 13.66
CA GLY A 40 -3.46 -12.22 14.73
C GLY A 40 -2.46 -11.24 15.38
N ILE A 41 -1.92 -10.26 14.63
CA ILE A 41 -0.93 -9.31 15.16
C ILE A 41 -1.42 -7.86 15.26
N GLY A 42 -2.56 -7.52 14.67
CA GLY A 42 -3.19 -6.19 14.77
C GLY A 42 -2.42 -5.05 14.10
N THR A 43 -1.25 -5.33 13.51
CA THR A 43 -0.44 -4.34 12.79
C THR A 43 -1.21 -3.84 11.57
N LYS A 44 -1.42 -2.53 11.50
CA LYS A 44 -2.18 -1.91 10.41
C LYS A 44 -1.26 -1.66 9.22
N ILE A 45 -1.66 -2.12 8.04
CA ILE A 45 -0.91 -1.94 6.79
C ILE A 45 -1.86 -1.62 5.64
N VAL A 46 -1.30 -1.01 4.59
CA VAL A 46 -1.84 -0.92 3.24
C VAL A 46 -0.73 -1.36 2.28
N SER A 47 -1.07 -1.95 1.13
CA SER A 47 -0.06 -2.36 0.15
C SER A 47 -0.55 -2.10 -1.27
N PHE A 48 0.35 -1.64 -2.14
CA PHE A 48 0.02 -1.29 -3.51
C PHE A 48 1.18 -1.55 -4.48
N LEU A 49 0.83 -1.63 -5.75
CA LEU A 49 1.76 -1.59 -6.87
C LEU A 49 1.75 -0.19 -7.45
N ASP A 50 2.92 0.36 -7.73
CA ASP A 50 3.05 1.58 -8.52
C ASP A 50 2.71 1.32 -10.02
N PRO A 51 2.71 2.34 -10.89
CA PRO A 51 2.42 2.17 -12.32
C PRO A 51 3.34 1.17 -13.03
N ASP A 52 4.59 1.04 -12.57
CA ASP A 52 5.60 0.16 -13.14
C ASP A 52 5.50 -1.28 -12.60
N GLY A 53 4.61 -1.52 -11.63
CA GLY A 53 4.37 -2.83 -11.02
C GLY A 53 5.30 -3.16 -9.86
N TRP A 54 6.03 -2.18 -9.31
CA TRP A 54 6.79 -2.36 -8.08
C TRP A 54 5.88 -2.40 -6.87
N LYS A 55 6.10 -3.41 -6.02
CA LYS A 55 5.39 -3.52 -4.76
C LYS A 55 6.08 -2.64 -3.71
N THR A 56 5.29 -1.75 -3.13
CA THR A 56 5.65 -0.92 -1.97
C THR A 56 4.74 -1.33 -0.82
#